data_AF-A0A6C0I0Z3-F1
#
_entry.id   AF-A0A6C0I0Z3-F1
#
_cell.length_a   1.000
_cell.length_b   1.000
_cell.length_c   1.000
_cell.angle_alpha   90.00
_cell.angle_beta   90.00
_cell.angle_gamma   90.00
#
_symmetry.space_group_name_H-M   'P 1'
#
loop_
_entity.id
_entity.type
_entity.pdbx_description
1 polymer ?
#
loop_
_entity_poly.entity_id
_entity_poly.type
_entity_poly.pdbx_seq_one_letter_code
_entity_poly.pdbx_strand_id
1 'polypeptide(L)' 'MKRTWSRKYKLSINCKKPRGFSQRQYCKYGKRKTQKNRIKLGKN' A
#
# COMPACT_ATOMS: atom_id res chain seq x y z
N MET A 1 11.48 -5.73 -18.86
CA MET A 1 10.15 -5.80 -18.21
C MET A 1 10.28 -5.61 -16.69
N LYS A 2 9.60 -4.63 -16.10
CA LYS A 2 9.65 -4.37 -14.64
C LYS A 2 8.68 -5.32 -13.93
N ARG A 3 9.18 -6.27 -13.12
CA ARG A 3 8.32 -7.16 -12.32
C ARG A 3 7.70 -6.37 -11.18
N THR A 4 6.53 -5.80 -11.43
CA THR A 4 5.74 -5.14 -10.40
C THR A 4 4.89 -6.16 -9.67
N TRP A 5 4.67 -5.93 -8.38
CA TRP A 5 3.76 -6.78 -7.62
C TRP A 5 2.34 -6.67 -8.16
N SER A 6 1.67 -7.81 -8.26
CA SER A 6 0.27 -7.87 -8.66
C SER A 6 -0.61 -7.11 -7.66
N ARG A 7 -1.71 -6.55 -8.17
CA ARG A 7 -2.70 -5.85 -7.34
C ARG A 7 -3.29 -6.79 -6.27
N LYS A 8 -3.55 -8.06 -6.64
CA LYS A 8 -4.00 -9.12 -5.74
C LYS A 8 -3.04 -9.29 -4.55
N TYR A 9 -1.73 -9.36 -4.82
CA TYR A 9 -0.73 -9.49 -3.76
C TYR A 9 -0.75 -8.27 -2.82
N LYS A 10 -0.72 -7.05 -3.36
CA LYS A 10 -0.74 -5.81 -2.55
C LYS A 10 -1.96 -5.71 -1.64
N LEU A 11 -3.15 -6.07 -2.16
CA LEU A 11 -4.40 -6.03 -1.39
C LEU A 11 -4.45 -7.09 -0.28
N SER A 12 -3.79 -8.23 -0.48
CA SER A 12 -3.72 -9.30 0.52
C SER A 12 -2.79 -9.02 1.71
N ILE A 13 -2.01 -7.93 1.67
CA ILE A 13 -1.05 -7.61 2.74
C ILE A 13 -1.79 -7.10 3.98
N ASN A 14 -1.85 -7.94 5.01
CA ASN A 14 -2.38 -7.57 6.32
C ASN A 14 -1.33 -6.85 7.17
N CYS A 15 -1.40 -5.51 7.26
CA CYS A 15 -0.46 -4.73 8.06
C CYS A 15 -0.60 -4.88 9.58
N LYS A 16 -1.68 -5.51 10.09
CA LYS A 16 -1.79 -5.83 11.52
C LYS A 16 -0.92 -7.03 11.91
N LYS A 17 -0.69 -7.95 10.96
CA LYS A 17 0.17 -9.13 11.14
C LYS A 17 0.92 -9.45 9.83
N PRO A 18 1.88 -8.59 9.41
CA PRO A 18 2.57 -8.74 8.14
C PRO A 18 3.48 -9.98 8.15
N ARG A 19 3.42 -10.75 7.06
CA ARG A 19 4.22 -11.96 6.87
C ARG A 19 5.58 -11.59 6.26
N GLY A 20 6.64 -11.83 7.02
CA GLY A 20 8.01 -11.63 6.58
C GLY A 20 8.42 -10.16 6.39
N PHE A 21 9.67 -9.96 5.98
CA PHE A 21 10.30 -8.64 5.90
C PHE A 21 9.66 -7.73 4.85
N SER A 22 9.36 -8.26 3.66
CA SER A 22 8.83 -7.46 2.54
C SER A 22 7.46 -6.86 2.85
N GLN A 23 6.58 -7.58 3.56
CA GLN A 23 5.28 -7.05 3.98
C GLN A 23 5.43 -6.01 5.10
N ARG A 24 6.36 -6.24 6.04
CA ARG A 24 6.68 -5.25 7.10
C ARG A 24 7.14 -3.93 6.48
N GLN A 25 8.06 -3.99 5.52
CA GLN A 25 8.54 -2.81 4.78
C GLN A 25 7.41 -2.13 3.99
N TYR A 26 6.59 -2.91 3.29
CA TYR A 26 5.42 -2.38 2.59
C TYR A 26 4.45 -1.65 3.54
N CYS A 27 4.23 -2.15 4.74
CA CYS A 27 3.37 -1.48 5.71
C CYS A 27 4.01 -0.23 6.31
N LYS A 28 5.32 -0.25 6.57
CA LYS A 28 6.06 0.89 7.12
C LYS A 28 6.14 2.06 6.15
N TYR A 29 6.36 1.80 4.85
CA TYR A 29 6.62 2.84 3.86
C TYR A 29 5.56 2.97 2.77
N GLY A 30 4.78 1.91 2.49
CA GLY A 30 3.83 1.85 1.38
C GLY A 30 2.54 2.65 1.58
N LYS A 31 2.17 2.98 2.83
CA LYS A 31 0.92 3.73 3.12
C LYS A 31 1.06 5.27 3.07
N ARG A 32 2.26 5.82 2.86
CA ARG A 32 2.48 7.28 2.94
C ARG A 32 2.09 8.07 1.67
N LYS A 33 1.59 7.43 0.60
CA LYS A 33 1.31 8.12 -0.68
C LYS A 33 -0.17 8.36 -1.01
N THR A 34 -1.13 7.70 -0.37
CA THR A 34 -2.55 7.78 -0.78
C THR A 34 -3.40 8.77 0.03
N GLN A 35 -2.90 9.38 1.11
CA GLN A 35 -3.65 10.44 1.79
C GLN A 35 -3.68 11.78 1.02
N LYS A 36 -2.82 11.98 0.00
CA LYS A 36 -2.86 13.21 -0.82
C LYS A 36 -4.03 13.26 -1.82
N ASN A 37 -4.71 12.15 -2.09
CA ASN A 37 -5.84 12.12 -3.05
C ASN A 37 -7.23 12.00 -2.40
N ARG A 38 -7.36 11.82 -1.07
CA ARG A 38 -8.68 11.91 -0.41
C ARG A 38 -9.16 13.35 -0.21
N ILE A 39 -8.29 14.36 -0.34
CA ILE A 39 -8.65 15.78 -0.20
C ILE A 39 -9.12 16.40 -1.54
N LYS A 40 -8.96 15.70 -2.69
CA LYS A 40 -9.36 16.20 -4.02
C LYS A 40 -10.68 15.63 -4.57
N LEU A 41 -11.45 14.89 -3.77
CA LEU A 41 -12.80 14.45 -4.12
C LEU A 41 -13.77 14.81 -2.98
N GLY A 42 -13.75 16.08 -2.58
CA GLY A 42 -14.49 16.62 -1.45
C GLY A 42 -14.31 18.12 -1.28
N LYS A 43 -14.13 18.83 -2.40
CA LYS A 43 -14.18 20.30 -2.45
C LYS A 43 -15.07 20.64 -3.63
N ASN A 44 -16.33 20.93 -3.28
CA ASN A 44 -17.46 21.44 -4.07
C ASN A 44 -17.72 20.78 -5.42
#